data_AF-A0A399QXD9-F1
#
_entry.id   AF-A0A399QXD9-F1
#
_cell.length_a   1.000
_cell.length_b   1.000
_cell.length_c   1.000
_cell.angle_alpha   90.00
_cell.angle_beta   90.00
_cell.angle_gamma   90.00
#
_symmetry.space_group_name_H-M   'P 1'
#
loop_
_entity.id
_entity.type
_entity.pdbx_description
1 polymer ?
#
loop_
_entity_poly.entity_id
_entity_poly.type
_entity_poly.pdbx_seq_one_letter_code
_entity_poly.pdbx_strand_id
1 'polypeptide(L)'
;MAPSWMQLLIVLIVALLLFGGRGRISSIMGDMAKGVRSFRKGLNDDEEADSEDKEKSESKQSRHLSDDKMVNVTPEKDKSKTSS
;
A
#
# COMPACT_ATOMS: atom_id res chain seq x y z
N MET A 1 -26.17 15.41 -28.03
CA MET A 1 -25.85 16.26 -26.85
C MET A 1 -24.87 15.49 -26.01
N ALA A 2 -23.58 15.81 -26.10
CA ALA A 2 -22.58 15.16 -25.25
C ALA A 2 -22.73 15.71 -23.83
N PRO A 3 -22.60 14.87 -22.80
CA PRO A 3 -22.57 15.37 -21.44
C PRO A 3 -21.43 16.37 -21.29
N SER A 4 -21.73 17.50 -20.64
CA SER A 4 -20.76 18.54 -20.34
C SER A 4 -19.71 18.00 -19.37
N TRP A 5 -18.48 18.52 -19.47
CA TRP A 5 -17.39 18.13 -18.58
C TRP A 5 -17.72 18.33 -17.09
N MET A 6 -18.63 19.26 -16.76
CA MET A 6 -19.13 19.44 -15.39
C MET A 6 -19.91 18.22 -14.88
N GLN A 7 -20.69 17.55 -15.73
CA GLN A 7 -21.45 16.36 -15.33
C GLN A 7 -20.53 15.19 -15.01
N LEU A 8 -19.46 15.01 -15.79
CA LEU A 8 -18.43 14.01 -15.51
C LEU A 8 -17.73 14.28 -14.17
N LEU A 9 -17.47 15.56 -13.85
CA LEU A 9 -16.88 15.95 -12.57
C LEU A 9 -17.77 15.56 -11.38
N ILE A 10 -19.08 15.79 -11.50
CA ILE A 10 -20.06 15.43 -10.47
C ILE A 10 -20.11 13.91 -10.28
N VAL A 11 -20.12 13.14 -11.37
CA VAL A 11 -20.11 11.68 -11.32
C VAL A 11 -18.83 11.15 -10.66
N LEU A 12 -17.68 11.77 -10.92
CA LEU A 12 -16.41 11.39 -10.30
C LEU A 12 -16.44 11.56 -8.78
N ILE A 13 -17.00 12.67 -8.28
CA ILE A 13 -17.13 12.94 -6.84
C ILE A 13 -18.02 11.88 -6.18
N VAL A 14 -19.16 11.56 -6.80
CA VAL A 14 -20.06 10.52 -6.29
C VAL A 14 -19.37 9.16 -6.29
N ALA A 15 -18.65 8.81 -7.35
CA ALA A 15 -17.88 7.58 -7.42
C ALA A 15 -16.82 7.51 -6.30
N LEU A 16 -16.10 8.59 -6.01
CA LEU A 16 -15.14 8.64 -4.91
C LEU A 16 -15.80 8.51 -3.53
N LEU A 17 -17.05 8.96 -3.34
CA LEU A 17 -17.78 8.73 -2.09
C LEU A 17 -18.21 7.27 -1.93
N LEU A 18 -18.65 6.62 -3.00
CA LEU A 18 -19.06 5.21 -2.99
C LEU A 18 -17.87 4.25 -2.91
N PHE A 19 -16.78 4.59 -3.59
CA PHE A 19 -15.63 3.72 -3.82
C PHE A 19 -14.35 4.18 -3.10
N GLY A 20 -14.32 5.38 -2.53
CA GLY A 20 -13.17 5.92 -1.77
C GLY A 20 -12.98 5.29 -0.38
N GLY A 21 -13.85 4.37 0.02
CA GLY A 21 -13.71 3.60 1.25
C GLY A 21 -12.83 2.34 1.10
N ARG A 22 -12.04 2.05 2.14
CA ARG A 22 -11.46 0.71 2.44
C ARG A 22 -10.61 0.07 1.33
N GLY A 23 -9.84 0.87 0.58
CA GLY A 23 -8.66 0.43 -0.18
C GLY A 23 -8.87 -0.59 -1.31
N ARG A 24 -10.11 -1.03 -1.57
CA ARG A 24 -10.44 -2.02 -2.60
C ARG A 24 -10.11 -1.53 -4.02
N ILE A 25 -10.21 -0.22 -4.24
CA ILE A 25 -9.88 0.41 -5.53
C ILE A 25 -8.37 0.37 -5.78
N SER A 26 -7.52 0.46 -4.76
CA SER A 26 -6.06 0.53 -4.96
C SER A 26 -5.50 -0.77 -5.54
N SER A 27 -5.96 -1.94 -5.06
CA SER A 27 -5.53 -3.22 -5.63
C SER A 27 -6.04 -3.44 -7.05
N ILE A 28 -7.32 -3.14 -7.32
CA ILE A 28 -7.92 -3.31 -8.65
C ILE A 28 -7.35 -2.32 -9.67
N MET A 29 -7.14 -1.07 -9.27
CA MET A 29 -6.49 -0.05 -10.09
C MET A 29 -5.04 -0.41 -10.39
N GLY A 30 -4.32 -1.01 -9.44
CA GLY A 30 -2.94 -1.48 -9.65
C GLY A 30 -2.85 -2.60 -10.69
N ASP A 31 -3.75 -3.58 -10.64
CA ASP A 31 -3.81 -4.67 -11.63
C ASP A 31 -4.25 -4.15 -13.01
N MET A 32 -5.22 -3.24 -13.06
CA MET A 32 -5.67 -2.60 -14.28
C MET A 32 -4.57 -1.70 -14.89
N ALA A 33 -3.83 -0.95 -14.08
CA ALA A 33 -2.72 -0.11 -14.51
C ALA A 33 -1.60 -0.93 -15.15
N LYS A 34 -1.25 -2.08 -14.56
CA LYS A 34 -0.28 -3.00 -15.16
C LYS A 34 -0.75 -3.52 -16.52
N GLY A 35 -2.02 -3.90 -16.65
CA GLY A 35 -2.60 -4.37 -17.93
C GLY A 35 -2.58 -3.29 -19.02
N VAL A 36 -3.02 -2.07 -18.70
CA VAL A 36 -3.01 -0.93 -19.64
C VAL A 36 -1.58 -0.52 -20.00
N ARG A 37 -0.64 -0.59 -19.05
CA ARG A 37 0.77 -0.27 -19.27
C ARG A 37 1.47 -1.29 -20.16
N SER A 38 1.20 -2.58 -19.97
CA SER A 38 1.69 -3.64 -20.87
C SER A 38 1.10 -3.52 -22.27
N PHE A 39 -0.19 -3.15 -22.38
CA PHE A 39 -0.82 -2.88 -23.67
C PHE A 39 -0.18 -1.68 -24.38
N ARG A 40 0.02 -0.58 -23.65
CA ARG A 40 0.67 0.62 -24.20
C ARG A 40 2.14 0.36 -24.55
N LYS A 41 2.87 -0.41 -23.75
CA LYS A 41 4.23 -0.83 -24.06
C LYS A 41 4.29 -1.71 -25.31
N GLY A 42 3.38 -2.68 -25.46
CA GLY A 42 3.29 -3.49 -26.68
C GLY A 42 2.89 -2.71 -27.93
N LEU A 43 2.20 -1.57 -27.77
CA LEU A 43 1.90 -0.64 -28.87
C LEU A 43 3.03 0.36 -29.18
N ASN A 44 3.95 0.60 -28.23
CA ASN A 44 5.07 1.55 -28.36
C ASN A 44 6.44 0.84 -28.33
N ASP A 45 6.49 -0.47 -28.58
CA ASP A 45 7.71 -1.30 -28.55
C ASP A 45 8.74 -0.90 -29.64
N ASP A 46 8.35 0.03 -30.52
CA ASP A 46 9.24 0.63 -31.52
C ASP A 46 10.00 1.87 -31.01
N GLU A 47 9.65 2.51 -29.88
CA GLU A 47 10.27 3.82 -29.53
C GLU A 47 10.88 4.00 -28.13
N GLU A 48 10.47 3.33 -27.04
CA GLU A 48 11.09 3.69 -25.74
C GLU A 48 10.98 2.59 -24.66
N ALA A 49 12.11 1.92 -24.43
CA ALA A 49 12.33 1.01 -23.31
C ALA A 49 12.95 1.74 -22.11
N ASP A 50 12.27 2.72 -21.53
CA ASP A 50 12.67 3.23 -20.21
C ASP A 50 11.50 3.90 -19.49
N SER A 51 11.64 4.03 -18.18
CA SER A 51 10.68 4.60 -17.23
C SER A 51 9.67 3.59 -16.70
N GLU A 52 9.85 3.24 -15.42
CA GLU A 52 8.88 2.71 -14.45
C GLU A 52 8.75 1.18 -14.39
N ASP A 53 9.84 0.55 -13.96
CA ASP A 53 9.84 -0.60 -13.03
C ASP A 53 10.17 -0.12 -11.60
N LYS A 54 9.44 0.90 -11.12
CA LYS A 54 9.56 1.42 -9.75
C LYS A 54 8.22 1.77 -9.14
N GLU A 55 7.28 0.83 -9.11
CA GLU A 55 6.30 0.79 -8.03
C GLU A 55 6.19 -0.63 -7.49
N LYS A 56 7.23 -0.94 -6.70
CA LYS A 56 7.17 -1.67 -5.44
C LYS A 56 5.74 -2.00 -5.01
N SER A 57 5.29 -3.16 -5.47
CA SER A 57 4.31 -3.98 -4.76
C SER A 57 4.88 -4.33 -3.38
N GLU A 58 4.75 -3.44 -2.40
CA GLU A 58 4.87 -3.80 -1.00
C GLU A 58 3.71 -3.19 -0.20
N SER A 59 2.57 -3.85 -0.32
CA SER A 59 1.72 -4.09 0.85
C SER A 59 2.41 -5.11 1.79
N LYS A 60 3.63 -4.83 2.27
CA LYS A 60 4.35 -5.71 3.20
C LYS A 60 5.13 -4.94 4.27
N GLN A 61 4.53 -3.89 4.84
CA GLN A 61 5.03 -3.31 6.09
C GLN A 61 3.88 -2.81 6.96
N SER A 62 3.01 -3.72 7.39
CA SER A 62 2.34 -3.53 8.68
C SER A 62 2.19 -4.89 9.35
N ARG A 63 2.79 -5.03 10.54
CA ARG A 63 2.70 -6.17 11.47
C ARG A 63 3.71 -7.31 11.28
N HIS A 64 5.00 -7.00 11.23
CA HIS A 64 6.02 -7.94 11.71
C HIS A 64 7.17 -7.20 12.38
N LEU A 65 6.88 -6.48 13.47
CA LEU A 65 7.72 -5.98 14.58
C LEU A 65 6.64 -5.37 15.51
N SER A 66 6.33 -5.85 16.70
CA SER A 66 7.14 -6.34 17.81
C SER A 66 6.28 -7.29 18.68
N ASP A 67 6.91 -7.89 19.68
CA ASP A 67 6.31 -8.73 20.74
C ASP A 67 6.28 -10.25 20.50
N ASP A 68 7.39 -10.80 19.98
CA ASP A 68 7.82 -12.13 20.43
C ASP A 68 9.20 -12.03 21.12
N LYS A 69 9.16 -12.06 22.45
CA LYS A 69 10.08 -12.83 23.30
C LYS A 69 11.57 -12.50 23.21
N MET A 70 12.03 -11.59 24.08
CA MET A 70 13.35 -11.69 24.74
C MET A 70 13.32 -10.76 25.97
N VAL A 71 13.14 -11.29 27.18
CA VAL A 71 14.16 -11.86 28.09
C VAL A 71 14.26 -10.96 29.33
N ASN A 72 13.59 -11.40 30.41
CA ASN A 72 13.80 -10.92 31.77
C ASN A 72 15.27 -11.15 32.13
N VAL A 73 16.05 -10.08 32.27
CA VAL A 73 17.35 -10.09 32.95
C VAL A 73 17.43 -8.88 33.86
N THR A 74 16.70 -8.92 34.98
CA THR A 74 17.16 -8.20 36.16
C THR A 74 18.02 -9.18 36.96
N PRO A 75 19.34 -8.95 37.11
CA PRO A 75 20.15 -9.77 37.96
C PRO A 75 19.70 -9.62 39.42
N GLU A 76 19.41 -10.78 40.00
CA GLU A 76 19.26 -11.08 41.41
C GLU A 76 20.34 -10.35 42.24
N LYS A 77 19.95 -9.27 42.92
CA LYS A 77 20.77 -8.64 43.95
C LYS A 77 20.50 -9.37 45.27
N ASP A 78 21.19 -10.49 45.45
CA ASP A 78 21.30 -11.15 46.74
C ASP A 78 22.06 -10.25 47.73
N LYS A 79 21.78 -10.46 49.03
CA LYS A 79 22.46 -9.95 50.24
C LYS A 79 21.97 -8.61 50.83
N SER A 80 20.87 -8.70 51.59
CA SER A 80 20.89 -8.25 52.99
C SER A 80 19.83 -9.01 53.79
N LYS A 81 20.28 -10.09 54.42
CA LYS A 81 19.52 -10.88 55.39
C LYS A 81 18.94 -9.97 56.47
N THR A 82 17.63 -10.12 56.67
CA THR A 82 16.97 -10.10 57.98
C THR A 82 17.84 -10.77 59.04
N SER A 83 18.01 -10.05 60.14
CA SER A 83 18.06 -10.52 61.53
C SER A 83 19.09 -11.58 61.95
N SER A 84 19.82 -11.18 63.00
CA SER A 84 20.50 -12.01 64.01
C SER A 84 21.88 -12.57 63.66
#